data_AF-W1XVS9-F1
#
_entry.id   AF-W1XVS9-F1
#
_cell.length_a   1.000
_cell.length_b   1.000
_cell.length_c   1.000
_cell.angle_alpha   90.00
_cell.angle_beta   90.00
_cell.angle_gamma   90.00
#
_symmetry.space_group_name_H-M   'P 1'
#
loop_
_entity.id
_entity.type
_entity.pdbx_description
1 polymer ?
#
loop_
_entity_poly.entity_id
_entity_poly.type
_entity_poly.pdbx_seq_one_letter_code
_entity_poly.pdbx_strand_id
1 'polypeptide(L)'
;RKGLKVALITKIFPTRSATAMAQGGVNACLNNVAAEDTVETHTFDTVKGSDYLGDQDAIEFFCSRCPEGVLEMDHMGAPFS
;
A
#
# COMPACT_ATOMS: atom_id res chain seq x y z
N ARG A 1 -9.11 12.35 -11.57
CA ARG A 1 -10.51 12.09 -11.11
C ARG A 1 -11.44 11.98 -12.33
N LYS A 2 -12.41 11.05 -12.35
CA LYS A 2 -13.22 10.69 -13.55
C LYS A 2 -14.57 11.43 -13.73
N GLY A 3 -14.88 12.44 -12.90
CA GLY A 3 -16.12 13.25 -13.06
C GLY A 3 -17.44 12.54 -12.71
N LEU A 4 -17.39 11.39 -12.03
CA LEU A 4 -18.57 10.62 -11.64
C LEU A 4 -19.20 11.16 -10.34
N LYS A 5 -20.53 11.01 -10.21
CA LYS A 5 -21.25 11.25 -8.94
C LYS A 5 -21.09 10.02 -8.04
N VAL A 6 -20.56 10.20 -6.83
CA VAL A 6 -20.21 9.11 -5.90
C VAL A 6 -20.80 9.38 -4.53
N ALA A 7 -21.39 8.35 -3.90
CA ALA A 7 -21.80 8.38 -2.49
C ALA A 7 -20.81 7.55 -1.64
N LEU A 8 -20.31 8.11 -0.53
CA LEU A 8 -19.46 7.42 0.43
C LEU A 8 -20.30 7.06 1.67
N ILE A 9 -20.53 5.78 1.88
CA ILE A 9 -21.39 5.26 2.97
C ILE A 9 -20.52 4.58 4.01
N THR A 10 -20.71 4.93 5.28
CA THR A 10 -19.98 4.32 6.41
C THR A 10 -20.89 4.23 7.63
N LYS A 11 -20.73 3.17 8.44
CA LYS A 11 -21.48 3.00 9.69
C LYS A 11 -20.99 3.90 10.84
N ILE A 12 -19.79 4.45 10.72
CA ILE A 12 -19.14 5.33 11.71
C ILE A 12 -18.46 6.49 11.00
N PHE A 13 -18.15 7.57 11.73
CA PHE A 13 -17.41 8.70 11.17
C PHE A 13 -16.08 8.24 10.55
N PRO A 14 -15.70 8.68 9.33
CA PRO A 14 -14.60 8.08 8.56
C PRO A 14 -13.27 7.96 9.32
N THR A 15 -12.87 8.97 10.10
CA THR A 15 -11.60 8.95 10.86
C THR A 15 -11.62 8.05 12.11
N ARG A 16 -12.75 7.40 12.40
CA ARG A 16 -12.89 6.37 13.44
C ARG A 16 -12.77 4.95 12.89
N SER A 17 -12.51 4.80 11.59
CA SER A 17 -12.25 3.50 10.95
C SER A 17 -10.97 2.87 11.50
N ALA A 18 -10.87 1.54 11.47
CA ALA A 18 -9.70 0.81 11.99
C ALA A 18 -8.37 1.21 11.32
N THR A 19 -8.40 1.75 10.10
CA THR A 19 -7.25 2.38 9.44
C THR A 19 -6.55 3.42 10.32
N ALA A 20 -7.29 4.18 11.13
CA ALA A 20 -6.73 5.18 12.05
C ALA A 20 -5.94 4.58 13.22
N MET A 21 -6.00 3.26 13.42
CA MET A 21 -5.27 2.54 14.48
C MET A 21 -4.00 1.87 13.97
N ALA A 22 -3.70 1.93 12.66
CA ALA A 22 -2.44 1.43 12.12
C ALA A 22 -1.25 2.21 12.71
N GLN A 23 -0.14 1.52 12.99
CA GLN A 23 1.03 2.11 13.66
C GLN A 23 2.33 1.97 12.84
N GLY A 24 2.66 0.75 12.40
CA GLY A 24 4.00 0.43 11.88
C GLY A 24 4.41 1.23 10.65
N GLY A 25 3.59 1.20 9.59
CA GLY A 25 3.90 1.88 8.33
C GLY A 25 3.20 1.22 7.14
N VAL A 26 3.70 1.55 5.94
CA VAL A 26 3.28 0.95 4.66
C VAL A 26 4.53 0.50 3.92
N ASN A 27 4.50 -0.72 3.37
CA ASN A 27 5.65 -1.30 2.66
C ASN A 27 5.63 -0.86 1.19
N ALA A 28 6.78 -0.38 0.69
CA ALA A 28 7.01 -0.11 -0.72
C ALA A 28 8.52 -0.08 -1.00
N CYS A 29 8.93 -0.60 -2.15
CA CYS A 29 10.31 -0.57 -2.61
C CYS A 29 10.66 0.84 -3.12
N LEU A 30 10.93 1.76 -2.19
CA LEU A 30 11.28 3.16 -2.48
C LEU A 30 12.79 3.41 -2.56
N ASN A 31 13.60 2.45 -2.13
CA ASN A 31 15.05 2.49 -2.15
C ASN A 31 15.67 3.67 -1.37
N ASN A 32 14.91 4.24 -0.42
CA ASN A 32 15.35 5.36 0.43
C ASN A 32 16.31 4.92 1.56
N VAL A 33 16.21 3.67 2.02
CA VAL A 33 17.02 3.11 3.12
C VAL A 33 17.89 1.95 2.64
N ALA A 34 17.31 0.99 1.93
CA ALA A 34 18.03 -0.10 1.27
C ALA A 34 18.03 0.16 -0.25
N ALA A 35 19.18 0.54 -0.80
CA ALA A 35 19.30 0.92 -2.21
C ALA A 35 19.08 -0.26 -3.16
N GLU A 36 19.28 -1.47 -2.66
CA GLU A 36 19.13 -2.75 -3.33
C GLU A 36 17.71 -3.32 -3.28
N ASP A 37 16.75 -2.62 -2.68
CA ASP A 37 15.36 -3.09 -2.61
C ASP A 37 14.75 -3.17 -4.02
N THR A 38 14.01 -4.25 -4.26
CA THR A 38 13.42 -4.57 -5.56
C THR A 38 12.01 -5.09 -5.40
N VAL A 39 11.18 -4.83 -6.40
CA VAL A 39 9.79 -5.31 -6.44
C VAL A 39 9.76 -6.84 -6.37
N GLU A 40 10.69 -7.50 -7.04
CA GLU A 40 10.81 -8.96 -7.06
C GLU A 40 11.04 -9.54 -5.66
N THR A 41 11.92 -8.92 -4.86
CA THR A 41 12.14 -9.34 -3.46
C THR A 41 10.88 -9.16 -2.62
N HIS A 42 10.18 -8.02 -2.74
CA HIS A 42 8.94 -7.78 -2.00
C HIS A 42 7.81 -8.71 -2.42
N THR A 43 7.69 -9.02 -3.72
CA THR A 43 6.77 -10.03 -4.24
C THR A 43 7.10 -11.41 -3.67
N PHE A 44 8.38 -11.82 -3.69
CA PHE A 44 8.81 -13.09 -3.13
C PHE A 44 8.47 -13.22 -1.64
N ASP A 45 8.79 -12.20 -0.85
CA ASP A 45 8.50 -12.17 0.60
C ASP A 45 7.00 -12.25 0.87
N THR A 46 6.18 -11.60 0.04
CA THR A 46 4.71 -11.63 0.16
C THR A 46 4.15 -13.01 -0.20
N VAL A 47 4.61 -13.62 -1.30
CA VAL A 47 4.20 -14.99 -1.69
C VAL A 47 4.58 -15.98 -0.60
N LYS A 48 5.82 -15.93 -0.12
CA LYS A 48 6.30 -16.78 0.97
C LYS A 48 5.52 -16.53 2.27
N GLY A 49 5.28 -15.27 2.62
CA GLY A 49 4.55 -14.88 3.83
C GLY A 49 3.08 -15.29 3.81
N SER A 50 2.49 -15.41 2.62
CA SER A 50 1.14 -15.96 2.42
C SER A 50 1.05 -17.49 2.56
N ASP A 51 2.15 -18.16 2.89
CA ASP A 51 2.28 -19.62 2.87
C ASP A 51 1.92 -20.22 1.50
N TYR A 52 2.26 -19.48 0.43
CA TYR A 52 1.94 -19.80 -0.98
C TYR A 52 0.45 -19.94 -1.31
N LEU A 53 -0.44 -19.48 -0.43
CA LEU A 53 -1.89 -19.47 -0.65
C LEU A 53 -2.39 -18.17 -1.31
N GLY A 54 -1.53 -17.16 -1.42
CA GLY A 54 -1.86 -15.91 -2.08
C GLY A 54 -1.83 -16.01 -3.61
N ASP A 55 -2.76 -15.34 -4.26
CA ASP A 55 -2.81 -15.21 -5.72
C ASP A 55 -1.60 -14.38 -6.20
N GLN A 56 -0.66 -15.02 -6.87
CA GLN A 56 0.64 -14.42 -7.17
C GLN A 56 0.56 -13.25 -8.16
N ASP A 57 -0.40 -13.28 -9.09
CA ASP A 57 -0.67 -12.20 -10.03
C ASP A 57 -1.18 -10.94 -9.32
N ALA A 58 -2.05 -11.10 -8.31
CA ALA A 58 -2.51 -10.00 -7.47
C ALA A 58 -1.38 -9.43 -6.60
N ILE A 59 -0.50 -10.30 -6.07
CA ILE A 59 0.65 -9.89 -5.27
C ILE A 59 1.64 -9.09 -6.12
N GLU A 60 2.02 -9.59 -7.30
CA GLU A 60 2.92 -8.90 -8.21
C GLU A 60 2.34 -7.53 -8.64
N PHE A 61 1.04 -7.48 -8.97
CA PHE A 61 0.36 -6.24 -9.27
C PHE A 61 0.40 -5.24 -8.09
N PHE A 62 0.18 -5.72 -6.87
CA PHE A 62 0.26 -4.89 -5.67
C PHE A 62 1.67 -4.36 -5.44
N CYS A 63 2.67 -5.24 -5.33
CA CYS A 63 4.05 -4.87 -5.01
C CYS A 63 4.66 -3.91 -6.06
N SER A 64 4.36 -4.11 -7.35
CA SER A 64 4.83 -3.22 -8.43
C SER A 64 4.21 -1.81 -8.38
N ARG A 65 3.02 -1.66 -7.80
CA ARG A 65 2.29 -0.39 -7.69
C ARG A 65 2.48 0.34 -6.36
N CYS A 66 2.89 -0.37 -5.31
CA CYS A 66 3.11 0.21 -3.99
C CYS A 66 4.00 1.46 -3.99
N PRO A 67 5.14 1.52 -4.71
CA PRO A 67 5.97 2.72 -4.74
C PRO A 67 5.22 3.97 -5.25
N GLU A 68 4.47 3.84 -6.35
CA GLU A 68 3.66 4.93 -6.91
C GLU A 68 2.60 5.39 -5.91
N GLY A 69 1.92 4.44 -5.25
CA GLY A 69 0.88 4.73 -4.27
C GLY A 69 1.40 5.44 -3.02
N VAL A 70 2.59 5.07 -2.53
CA VAL A 70 3.20 5.74 -1.37
C VAL A 70 3.63 7.16 -1.72
N LEU A 71 4.22 7.37 -2.90
CA LEU A 71 4.56 8.71 -3.39
C LEU A 71 3.32 9.58 -3.61
N GLU A 72 2.22 9.01 -4.10
CA GLU A 72 0.95 9.74 -4.19
C GLU A 72 0.45 10.20 -2.81
N MET A 73 0.53 9.35 -1.79
CA MET A 73 0.17 9.72 -0.42
C MET A 73 1.06 10.84 0.14
N ASP A 74 2.37 10.79 -0.14
CA ASP A 74 3.31 11.85 0.24
C ASP A 74 2.94 13.18 -0.41
N HIS A 75 2.70 13.18 -1.72
CA HIS A 75 2.24 14.37 -2.46
C HIS A 75 0.85 14.88 -1.99
N MET A 76 0.01 14.02 -1.41
CA MET A 76 -1.25 14.41 -0.77
C MET A 76 -1.06 15.04 0.62
N GLY A 77 0.16 15.03 1.17
CA GLY A 77 0.52 15.62 2.45
C GLY A 77 0.50 14.63 3.62
N ALA A 78 0.62 13.33 3.34
CA ALA A 78 0.85 12.35 4.41
C ALA A 78 2.18 12.66 5.13
N PRO A 79 2.20 12.75 6.47
CA PRO A 79 3.40 13.15 7.20
C PRO A 79 4.34 11.94 7.41
N PHE A 80 5.02 11.51 6.36
CA PHE A 80 6.11 10.53 6.47
C PHE A 80 7.30 11.10 7.26
N SER A 81 8.09 10.21 7.87
CA SER A 81 9.30 10.56 8.64
C SER A 81 10.54 10.69 7.77
#